data_AF-A0A9E6CU41-F1
#
_entry.id   AF-A0A9E6CU41-F1
#
_cell.length_a   1.000
_cell.length_b   1.000
_cell.length_c   1.000
_cell.angle_alpha   90.00
_cell.angle_beta   90.00
_cell.angle_gamma   90.00
#
_symmetry.space_group_name_H-M   'P 1'
#
loop_
_entity.id
_entity.type
_entity.pdbx_description
1 polymer ?
#
loop_
_entity_poly.entity_id
_entity_poly.type
_entity_poly.pdbx_seq_one_letter_code
_entity_poly.pdbx_strand_id
1 'polypeptide(L)'
;DEHTDATRVSLEDLAQRIIATGFEYLVTASHCVSLGMLSYADQQRISELVATAKIGVVTLPHTNLFLQGRDQQTATPRGLTAIKALREAGVLVAAGADNLQDPFNPIGRGDPLESAALLILTAHQLPQDAFDAVSCVARKVIGLGESGPVVGALADLMLTPSTSIREAIALSPPRTLVMHLGRITHIG
;
A
#
# COMPACT_ATOMS: atom_id res chain seq x y z
N ASP A 1 -3.86 13.66 -0.71
CA ASP A 1 -5.08 13.34 -1.47
C ASP A 1 -5.91 12.32 -0.69
N GLU A 2 -6.67 12.79 0.30
CA GLU A 2 -7.40 11.94 1.25
C GLU A 2 -8.87 12.37 1.34
N HIS A 3 -9.54 12.35 0.19
CA HIS A 3 -10.95 12.72 0.07
C HIS A 3 -11.57 12.02 -1.14
N THR A 4 -12.90 11.92 -1.16
CA THR A 4 -13.65 11.29 -2.26
C THR A 4 -14.09 12.27 -3.36
N ASP A 5 -13.63 13.53 -3.32
CA ASP A 5 -13.94 14.53 -4.35
C ASP A 5 -13.21 14.23 -5.67
N ALA A 6 -13.96 13.73 -6.66
CA ALA A 6 -13.47 13.39 -8.00
C ALA A 6 -13.04 14.61 -8.83
N THR A 7 -13.38 15.84 -8.42
CA THR A 7 -12.98 17.07 -9.13
C THR A 7 -11.58 17.55 -8.75
N ARG A 8 -10.97 16.93 -7.73
CA ARG A 8 -9.69 17.37 -7.13
C ARG A 8 -8.66 16.26 -7.15
N VAL A 9 -8.08 15.97 -8.32
CA VAL A 9 -7.12 14.87 -8.48
C VAL A 9 -5.69 15.40 -8.45
N SER A 10 -5.06 15.34 -7.27
CA SER A 10 -3.71 15.94 -7.10
C SER A 10 -2.57 15.05 -7.62
N LEU A 11 -2.80 13.75 -7.73
CA LEU A 11 -1.78 12.80 -8.21
C LEU A 11 -1.38 13.06 -9.67
N GLU A 12 -2.32 13.49 -10.51
CA GLU A 12 -2.03 13.82 -11.91
C GLU A 12 -1.12 15.06 -12.01
N ASP A 13 -1.45 16.14 -11.29
CA ASP A 13 -0.61 17.36 -11.25
C ASP A 13 0.79 17.06 -10.70
N LEU A 14 0.90 16.23 -9.67
CA LEU A 14 2.21 15.76 -9.17
C LEU A 14 3.01 15.06 -10.27
N ALA A 15 2.41 14.08 -10.97
CA ALA A 15 3.10 13.35 -12.04
C ALA A 15 3.55 14.27 -13.18
N GLN A 16 2.70 15.22 -13.60
CA GLN A 16 3.04 16.22 -14.61
C GLN A 16 4.22 17.09 -14.18
N ARG A 17 4.26 17.54 -12.91
CA ARG A 17 5.36 18.36 -12.39
C ARG A 17 6.67 17.59 -12.32
N ILE A 18 6.65 16.34 -11.87
CA ILE A 18 7.87 15.50 -11.82
C ILE A 18 8.45 15.32 -13.22
N ILE A 19 7.59 15.02 -14.21
CA ILE A 19 8.02 14.87 -15.61
C ILE A 19 8.55 16.19 -16.17
N ALA A 20 7.81 17.29 -15.99
CA ALA A 20 8.16 18.60 -16.57
C ALA A 20 9.44 19.19 -15.98
N THR A 21 9.73 18.92 -14.70
CA THR A 21 10.93 19.43 -14.02
C THR A 21 12.13 18.49 -14.13
N GLY A 22 11.93 17.24 -14.56
CA GLY A 22 12.97 16.22 -14.57
C GLY A 22 13.48 15.88 -13.17
N PHE A 23 12.62 15.91 -12.16
CA PHE A 23 13.02 15.66 -10.77
C PHE A 23 13.59 14.25 -10.60
N GLU A 24 14.85 14.15 -10.16
CA GLU A 24 15.63 12.90 -10.24
C GLU A 24 15.51 11.99 -9.01
N TYR A 25 14.89 12.46 -7.93
CA TYR A 25 14.77 11.69 -6.69
C TYR A 25 13.52 10.81 -6.68
N LEU A 26 13.53 9.78 -5.84
CA LEU A 26 12.35 8.95 -5.61
C LEU A 26 11.20 9.79 -5.03
N VAL A 27 10.02 9.57 -5.58
CA VAL A 27 8.78 10.24 -5.15
C VAL A 27 7.77 9.19 -4.76
N THR A 28 7.12 9.40 -3.62
CA THR A 28 6.02 8.57 -3.14
C THR A 28 4.80 9.43 -2.89
N ALA A 29 3.62 8.96 -3.34
CA ALA A 29 2.34 9.57 -3.04
C ALA A 29 1.49 8.63 -2.17
N SER A 30 1.00 9.13 -1.03
CA SER A 30 0.13 8.38 -0.13
C SER A 30 -1.36 8.66 -0.36
N HIS A 31 -2.21 7.73 0.07
CA HIS A 31 -3.68 7.76 0.01
C HIS A 31 -4.23 7.73 -1.43
N CYS A 32 -4.06 8.82 -2.19
CA CYS A 32 -4.51 8.97 -3.58
C CYS A 32 -5.99 8.57 -3.80
N VAL A 33 -6.85 8.88 -2.82
CA VAL A 33 -8.24 8.40 -2.76
C VAL A 33 -9.06 8.90 -3.95
N SER A 34 -8.93 10.17 -4.33
CA SER A 34 -9.70 10.77 -5.42
C SER A 34 -9.57 10.00 -6.74
N LEU A 35 -8.41 9.38 -7.01
CA LEU A 35 -8.20 8.57 -8.21
C LEU A 35 -9.20 7.41 -8.29
N GLY A 36 -9.48 6.76 -7.16
CA GLY A 36 -10.44 5.65 -7.09
C GLY A 36 -11.90 6.06 -7.35
N MET A 37 -12.19 7.37 -7.33
CA MET A 37 -13.52 7.92 -7.57
C MET A 37 -13.79 8.25 -9.04
N LEU A 38 -12.76 8.18 -9.91
CA LEU A 38 -12.89 8.49 -11.33
C LEU A 38 -13.43 7.33 -12.15
N SER A 39 -13.74 7.59 -13.42
CA SER A 39 -13.99 6.54 -14.41
C SER A 39 -12.76 5.65 -14.58
N TYR A 40 -12.94 4.37 -14.93
CA TYR A 40 -11.80 3.47 -15.13
C TYR A 40 -10.86 3.95 -16.25
N ALA A 41 -11.39 4.61 -17.29
CA ALA A 41 -10.56 5.19 -18.35
C ALA A 41 -9.64 6.30 -17.82
N ASP A 42 -10.14 7.18 -16.95
CA ASP A 42 -9.33 8.23 -16.32
C ASP A 42 -8.33 7.64 -15.32
N GLN A 43 -8.75 6.63 -14.54
CA GLN A 43 -7.87 5.90 -13.64
C GLN A 43 -6.66 5.34 -14.39
N GLN A 44 -6.88 4.69 -15.52
CA GLN A 44 -5.83 4.09 -16.34
C GLN A 44 -4.90 5.17 -16.91
N ARG A 45 -5.44 6.21 -17.54
CA ARG A 45 -4.67 7.31 -18.13
C ARG A 45 -3.76 7.99 -17.10
N ILE A 46 -4.27 8.27 -15.91
CA ILE A 46 -3.49 8.90 -14.83
C ILE A 46 -2.45 7.90 -14.29
N SER A 47 -2.80 6.62 -14.16
CA SER A 47 -1.86 5.59 -13.71
C SER A 47 -0.67 5.42 -14.65
N GLU A 48 -0.87 5.48 -15.97
CA GLU A 48 0.19 5.46 -16.98
C GLU A 48 1.13 6.69 -16.86
N LEU A 49 0.57 7.85 -16.55
CA LEU A 49 1.35 9.06 -16.29
C LEU A 49 2.17 8.94 -15.00
N VAL A 50 1.59 8.39 -13.93
CA VAL A 50 2.25 8.12 -12.64
C VAL A 50 3.41 7.13 -12.83
N ALA A 51 3.21 6.09 -13.64
CA ALA A 51 4.27 5.14 -14.01
C ALA A 51 5.40 5.82 -14.78
N THR A 52 5.07 6.69 -15.74
CA THR A 52 6.05 7.49 -16.49
C THR A 52 6.87 8.39 -15.57
N ALA A 53 6.22 9.01 -14.57
CA ALA A 53 6.86 9.83 -13.55
C ALA A 53 7.64 9.02 -12.49
N LYS A 54 7.59 7.68 -12.53
CA LYS A 54 8.23 6.76 -11.57
C LYS A 54 7.83 7.03 -10.11
N ILE A 55 6.59 7.47 -9.89
CA ILE A 55 6.06 7.71 -8.55
C ILE A 55 5.61 6.37 -7.96
N GLY A 56 6.06 6.06 -6.73
CA GLY A 56 5.48 4.99 -5.93
C GLY A 56 4.18 5.44 -5.26
N VAL A 57 3.21 4.55 -5.08
CA VAL A 57 1.95 4.84 -4.40
C VAL A 57 1.82 4.00 -3.14
N VAL A 58 1.38 4.59 -2.04
CA VAL A 58 1.05 3.88 -0.79
C VAL A 58 -0.44 4.01 -0.50
N THR A 59 -1.17 2.91 -0.59
CA THR A 59 -2.59 2.83 -0.19
C THR A 59 -2.71 2.52 1.31
N LEU A 60 -3.67 3.15 1.99
CA LEU A 60 -3.76 3.16 3.45
C LEU A 60 -5.16 2.70 3.91
N PRO A 61 -5.51 1.42 3.68
CA PRO A 61 -6.88 0.96 3.79
C PRO A 61 -7.47 1.11 5.20
N HIS A 62 -6.68 1.04 6.26
CA HIS A 62 -7.18 1.20 7.64
C HIS A 62 -7.78 2.59 7.84
N THR A 63 -6.94 3.63 7.71
CA THR A 63 -7.37 5.02 7.84
C THR A 63 -8.44 5.37 6.81
N ASN A 64 -8.26 4.97 5.54
CA ASN A 64 -9.19 5.39 4.50
C ASN A 64 -10.58 4.75 4.64
N LEU A 65 -10.69 3.48 5.05
CA LEU A 65 -11.99 2.85 5.31
C LEU A 65 -12.73 3.50 6.50
N PHE A 66 -12.00 4.08 7.46
CA PHE A 66 -12.59 4.77 8.60
C PHE A 66 -12.97 6.22 8.28
N LEU A 67 -12.11 6.95 7.57
CA LEU A 67 -12.29 8.39 7.32
C LEU A 67 -13.16 8.70 6.12
N GLN A 68 -13.16 7.87 5.08
CA GLN A 68 -13.81 8.19 3.81
C GLN A 68 -15.28 7.75 3.79
N GLY A 69 -16.10 8.46 3.02
CA GLY A 69 -17.50 8.11 2.81
C GLY A 69 -18.43 8.32 4.01
N ARG A 70 -17.98 8.92 5.12
CA ARG A 70 -18.80 9.12 6.34
C ARG A 70 -20.08 9.89 6.10
N ASP A 71 -20.07 10.82 5.15
CA ASP A 71 -21.24 11.64 4.79
C ASP A 71 -22.15 10.97 3.75
N GLN A 72 -21.78 9.78 3.25
CA GLN A 72 -22.53 9.05 2.22
C GLN A 72 -23.13 7.76 2.80
N GLN A 73 -24.44 7.76 3.02
CA GLN A 73 -25.17 6.68 3.71
C GLN A 73 -25.55 5.52 2.78
N THR A 74 -25.55 5.74 1.46
CA THR A 74 -25.93 4.73 0.47
C THR A 74 -24.82 4.56 -0.56
N ALA A 75 -24.53 3.30 -0.90
CA ALA A 75 -23.41 2.95 -1.77
C ALA A 75 -22.09 3.62 -1.33
N THR A 76 -21.83 3.62 -0.02
CA THR A 76 -20.63 4.23 0.58
C THR A 76 -19.37 3.69 -0.12
N PRO A 77 -18.51 4.56 -0.68
CA PRO A 77 -17.29 4.12 -1.35
C PRO A 77 -16.34 3.51 -0.33
N ARG A 78 -15.51 2.56 -0.77
CA ARG A 78 -14.43 2.01 0.07
C ARG A 78 -13.34 3.04 0.38
N GLY A 79 -13.32 4.17 -0.33
CA GLY A 79 -12.37 5.25 -0.08
C GLY A 79 -10.93 4.90 -0.41
N LEU A 80 -10.68 3.95 -1.31
CA LEU A 80 -9.33 3.54 -1.71
C LEU A 80 -8.96 4.13 -3.07
N THR A 81 -7.66 4.28 -3.31
CA THR A 81 -7.13 4.61 -4.65
C THR A 81 -7.41 3.49 -5.68
N ALA A 82 -7.18 3.79 -6.96
CA ALA A 82 -7.37 2.86 -8.07
C ALA A 82 -6.24 1.82 -8.18
N ILE A 83 -6.10 0.96 -7.15
CA ILE A 83 -5.02 -0.02 -6.99
C ILE A 83 -4.85 -0.89 -8.25
N LYS A 84 -5.95 -1.37 -8.84
CA LYS A 84 -5.91 -2.20 -10.05
C LYS A 84 -5.29 -1.45 -11.23
N ALA A 85 -5.79 -0.25 -11.55
CA ALA A 85 -5.29 0.54 -12.68
C ALA A 85 -3.82 0.95 -12.49
N LEU A 86 -3.44 1.33 -11.27
CA LEU A 86 -2.05 1.65 -10.92
C LEU A 86 -1.12 0.46 -11.18
N ARG A 87 -1.50 -0.72 -10.70
CA ARG A 87 -0.70 -1.95 -10.89
C ARG A 87 -0.62 -2.37 -12.36
N GLU A 88 -1.73 -2.29 -13.10
CA GLU A 88 -1.77 -2.59 -14.53
C GLU A 88 -0.85 -1.65 -15.34
N ALA A 89 -0.73 -0.39 -14.92
CA ALA A 89 0.21 0.57 -15.51
C ALA A 89 1.68 0.36 -15.08
N GLY A 90 1.97 -0.58 -14.17
CA GLY A 90 3.31 -0.86 -13.67
C GLY A 90 3.77 0.03 -12.51
N VAL A 91 2.86 0.76 -11.86
CA VAL A 91 3.18 1.53 -10.65
C VAL A 91 3.49 0.60 -9.48
N LEU A 92 4.52 0.92 -8.70
CA LEU A 92 4.76 0.26 -7.42
C LEU A 92 3.70 0.72 -6.42
N VAL A 93 2.77 -0.18 -6.09
CA VAL A 93 1.71 0.07 -5.11
C VAL A 93 1.99 -0.69 -3.82
N ALA A 94 2.46 0.04 -2.82
CA ALA A 94 2.65 -0.46 -1.46
C ALA A 94 1.40 -0.18 -0.60
N ALA A 95 1.35 -0.79 0.59
CA ALA A 95 0.30 -0.53 1.56
C ALA A 95 0.81 -0.39 2.99
N GLY A 96 0.05 0.37 3.79
CA GLY A 96 0.34 0.62 5.20
C GLY A 96 -0.94 0.77 6.02
N ALA A 97 -0.77 1.02 7.33
CA ALA A 97 -1.88 1.28 8.24
C ALA A 97 -2.17 2.79 8.40
N ASP A 98 -1.13 3.62 8.26
CA ASP A 98 -1.16 5.05 8.59
C ASP A 98 -1.40 5.28 10.08
N ASN A 99 -2.63 5.61 10.49
CA ASN A 99 -2.95 5.89 11.88
C ASN A 99 -3.14 4.62 12.71
N LEU A 100 -2.77 4.69 13.99
CA LEU A 100 -2.86 3.57 14.93
C LEU A 100 -3.35 4.04 16.30
N GLN A 101 -4.57 3.63 16.66
CA GLN A 101 -5.19 3.92 17.96
C GLN A 101 -5.15 5.42 18.33
N ASP A 102 -5.50 6.27 17.36
CA ASP A 102 -5.53 7.73 17.48
C ASP A 102 -6.89 8.28 16.97
N PRO A 103 -7.11 9.61 16.99
CA PRO A 103 -8.38 10.21 16.54
C PRO A 103 -8.76 9.93 15.07
N PHE A 104 -7.82 9.54 14.23
CA PHE A 104 -7.99 9.27 12.81
C PHE A 104 -8.11 7.77 12.49
N ASN A 105 -7.73 6.88 13.40
CA ASN A 105 -8.08 5.47 13.39
C ASN A 105 -8.06 4.90 14.82
N PRO A 106 -9.21 4.58 15.44
CA PRO A 106 -9.26 4.17 16.83
C PRO A 106 -8.76 2.74 17.09
N ILE A 107 -8.45 1.96 16.04
CA ILE A 107 -8.04 0.56 16.16
C ILE A 107 -6.74 0.27 15.40
N GLY A 108 -6.31 -0.98 15.46
CA GLY A 108 -5.14 -1.52 14.77
C GLY A 108 -4.08 -2.01 15.74
N ARG A 109 -3.18 -2.86 15.25
CA ARG A 109 -2.09 -3.46 16.05
C ARG A 109 -0.69 -3.30 15.44
N GLY A 110 -0.56 -2.47 14.41
CA GLY A 110 0.71 -2.26 13.70
C GLY A 110 1.23 -3.50 12.97
N ASP A 111 0.35 -4.45 12.65
CA ASP A 111 0.69 -5.67 11.93
C ASP A 111 0.50 -5.47 10.41
N PRO A 112 1.55 -5.56 9.58
CA PRO A 112 1.42 -5.44 8.12
C PRO A 112 0.46 -6.46 7.49
N LEU A 113 0.29 -7.64 8.09
CA LEU A 113 -0.67 -8.65 7.62
C LEU A 113 -2.13 -8.19 7.80
N GLU A 114 -2.40 -7.26 8.71
CA GLU A 114 -3.71 -6.62 8.86
C GLU A 114 -4.02 -5.73 7.65
N SER A 115 -3.05 -4.93 7.19
CA SER A 115 -3.18 -4.17 5.93
C SER A 115 -3.33 -5.09 4.72
N ALA A 116 -2.57 -6.19 4.66
CA ALA A 116 -2.72 -7.18 3.58
C ALA A 116 -4.12 -7.82 3.57
N ALA A 117 -4.66 -8.18 4.75
CA ALA A 117 -6.01 -8.71 4.85
C ALA A 117 -7.07 -7.71 4.33
N LEU A 118 -6.93 -6.42 4.69
CA LEU A 118 -7.82 -5.38 4.17
C LEU A 118 -7.70 -5.22 2.66
N LEU A 119 -6.51 -5.30 2.07
CA LEU A 119 -6.36 -5.26 0.61
C LEU A 119 -7.08 -6.41 -0.10
N ILE A 120 -7.05 -7.62 0.48
CA ILE A 120 -7.80 -8.76 -0.08
C ILE A 120 -9.30 -8.44 -0.07
N LEU A 121 -9.83 -8.03 1.08
CA LEU A 121 -11.26 -7.86 1.30
C LEU A 121 -11.85 -6.63 0.59
N THR A 122 -11.08 -5.54 0.51
CA THR A 122 -11.57 -4.24 0.07
C THR A 122 -10.99 -3.79 -1.27
N ALA A 123 -9.87 -4.36 -1.70
CA ALA A 123 -9.23 -4.07 -3.00
C ALA A 123 -9.10 -5.29 -3.92
N HIS A 124 -9.72 -6.43 -3.53
CA HIS A 124 -9.77 -7.66 -4.34
C HIS A 124 -8.39 -8.19 -4.75
N GLN A 125 -7.37 -7.92 -3.93
CA GLN A 125 -6.02 -8.42 -4.17
C GLN A 125 -5.96 -9.91 -3.83
N LEU A 126 -5.12 -10.66 -4.57
CA LEU A 126 -4.80 -12.03 -4.20
C LEU A 126 -3.81 -12.05 -3.01
N PRO A 127 -3.70 -13.16 -2.27
CA PRO A 127 -2.85 -13.20 -1.07
C PRO A 127 -1.39 -12.82 -1.31
N GLN A 128 -0.78 -13.29 -2.39
CA GLN A 128 0.60 -12.96 -2.75
C GLN A 128 0.76 -11.45 -3.00
N ASP A 129 -0.13 -10.91 -3.84
CA ASP A 129 -0.20 -9.51 -4.20
C ASP A 129 -0.37 -8.57 -3.00
N ALA A 130 -1.23 -8.96 -2.05
CA ALA A 130 -1.46 -8.20 -0.83
C ALA A 130 -0.25 -8.26 0.12
N PHE A 131 0.43 -9.41 0.20
CA PHE A 131 1.65 -9.56 1.00
C PHE A 131 2.81 -8.74 0.41
N ASP A 132 2.99 -8.77 -0.90
CA ASP A 132 4.06 -8.02 -1.57
C ASP A 132 3.90 -6.52 -1.37
N ALA A 133 2.67 -6.01 -1.40
CA ALA A 133 2.35 -4.60 -1.13
C ALA A 133 2.81 -4.12 0.25
N VAL A 134 2.79 -4.99 1.27
CA VAL A 134 3.20 -4.66 2.64
C VAL A 134 4.63 -5.12 2.98
N SER A 135 5.35 -5.69 2.01
CA SER A 135 6.70 -6.24 2.19
C SER A 135 7.66 -5.74 1.12
N CYS A 136 7.91 -6.53 0.06
CA CYS A 136 8.94 -6.24 -0.93
C CYS A 136 8.63 -4.97 -1.74
N VAL A 137 7.36 -4.70 -2.08
CA VAL A 137 6.96 -3.49 -2.80
C VAL A 137 7.08 -2.27 -1.90
N ALA A 138 6.65 -2.37 -0.64
CA ALA A 138 6.85 -1.30 0.36
C ALA A 138 8.33 -0.89 0.45
N ARG A 139 9.23 -1.88 0.51
CA ARG A 139 10.68 -1.66 0.55
C ARG A 139 11.20 -0.93 -0.68
N LYS A 140 10.74 -1.30 -1.88
CA LYS A 140 11.09 -0.65 -3.15
C LYS A 140 10.57 0.79 -3.22
N VAL A 141 9.34 1.05 -2.77
CA VAL A 141 8.73 2.39 -2.76
C VAL A 141 9.56 3.37 -1.93
N ILE A 142 10.10 2.93 -0.79
CA ILE A 142 10.95 3.77 0.08
C ILE A 142 12.45 3.71 -0.26
N GLY A 143 12.83 3.13 -1.41
CA GLY A 143 14.21 3.12 -1.90
C GLY A 143 15.18 2.20 -1.12
N LEU A 144 14.67 1.24 -0.35
CA LEU A 144 15.50 0.28 0.36
C LEU A 144 15.87 -0.92 -0.54
N GLY A 145 17.07 -1.47 -0.29
CA GLY A 145 17.57 -2.64 -1.01
C GLY A 145 16.77 -3.92 -0.73
N GLU A 146 16.94 -4.93 -1.58
CA GLU A 146 16.23 -6.21 -1.46
C GLU A 146 16.53 -6.92 -0.13
N SER A 147 15.50 -7.56 0.42
CA SER A 147 15.57 -8.35 1.65
C SER A 147 14.73 -9.61 1.47
N GLY A 148 15.18 -10.70 2.07
CA GLY A 148 14.46 -11.96 2.03
C GLY A 148 15.38 -13.18 1.96
N PRO A 149 14.80 -14.39 1.86
CA PRO A 149 15.54 -15.65 1.82
C PRO A 149 16.18 -15.89 0.44
N VAL A 150 16.97 -14.93 -0.04
CA VAL A 150 17.67 -14.94 -1.32
C VAL A 150 19.15 -14.66 -1.07
N VAL A 151 20.04 -15.45 -1.68
CA VAL A 151 21.49 -15.27 -1.54
C VAL A 151 21.89 -13.87 -2.00
N GLY A 152 22.59 -13.13 -1.14
CA GLY A 152 23.04 -11.76 -1.40
C GLY A 152 22.07 -10.67 -0.96
N ALA A 153 20.82 -11.01 -0.61
CA ALA A 153 19.87 -10.05 -0.06
C ALA A 153 20.15 -9.76 1.43
N LEU A 154 19.57 -8.68 1.94
CA LEU A 154 19.60 -8.38 3.36
C LEU A 154 18.87 -9.46 4.16
N ALA A 155 19.47 -9.85 5.28
CA ALA A 155 18.89 -10.81 6.22
C ALA A 155 17.94 -10.09 7.20
N ASP A 156 16.93 -9.39 6.68
CA ASP A 156 15.75 -8.99 7.46
C ASP A 156 14.63 -10.00 7.19
N LEU A 157 14.34 -10.83 8.19
CA LEU A 157 13.44 -11.98 8.07
C LEU A 157 12.49 -12.05 9.26
N MET A 158 11.30 -12.59 9.01
CA MET A 158 10.30 -12.87 10.03
C MET A 158 9.87 -14.33 9.89
N LEU A 159 9.83 -15.06 11.01
CA LEU A 159 9.27 -16.41 11.07
C LEU A 159 7.91 -16.39 11.77
N THR A 160 6.93 -17.07 11.18
CA THR A 160 5.59 -17.20 11.73
C THR A 160 5.02 -18.59 11.39
N PRO A 161 4.34 -19.27 12.33
CA PRO A 161 3.86 -20.63 12.14
C PRO A 161 2.67 -20.64 11.17
N SER A 162 2.97 -20.84 9.89
CA SER A 162 2.00 -20.92 8.81
C SER A 162 2.57 -21.75 7.66
N THR A 163 1.69 -22.34 6.86
CA THR A 163 2.04 -23.16 5.70
C THR A 163 1.94 -22.39 4.38
N SER A 164 1.37 -21.19 4.41
CA SER A 164 1.23 -20.32 3.23
C SER A 164 1.03 -18.85 3.62
N ILE A 165 1.32 -17.93 2.69
CA ILE A 165 1.03 -16.50 2.85
C ILE A 165 -0.46 -16.25 3.13
N ARG A 166 -1.34 -16.97 2.44
CA ARG A 166 -2.80 -16.89 2.67
C ARG A 166 -3.16 -17.22 4.12
N GLU A 167 -2.61 -18.31 4.66
CA GLU A 167 -2.84 -18.71 6.04
C GLU A 167 -2.24 -17.71 7.02
N ALA A 168 -1.02 -17.24 6.78
CA ALA A 168 -0.37 -16.22 7.60
C ALA A 168 -1.23 -14.95 7.71
N ILE A 169 -1.77 -14.46 6.57
CA ILE A 169 -2.66 -13.30 6.55
C ILE A 169 -3.96 -13.61 7.32
N ALA A 170 -4.60 -14.74 7.03
CA ALA A 170 -5.90 -15.08 7.58
C ALA A 170 -5.89 -15.31 9.10
N LEU A 171 -4.85 -15.96 9.61
CA LEU A 171 -4.75 -16.34 11.03
C LEU A 171 -3.91 -15.37 11.84
N SER A 172 -3.01 -14.64 11.18
CA SER A 172 -2.06 -13.71 11.80
C SER A 172 -1.39 -14.27 13.06
N PRO A 173 -0.73 -15.44 12.97
CA PRO A 173 -0.12 -16.04 14.14
C PRO A 173 1.01 -15.15 14.71
N PRO A 174 1.38 -15.35 16.00
CA PRO A 174 2.51 -14.65 16.58
C PRO A 174 3.80 -14.94 15.81
N ARG A 175 4.73 -14.00 15.85
CA ARG A 175 6.02 -14.12 15.18
C ARG A 175 6.96 -14.81 16.14
N THR A 176 7.49 -15.96 15.75
CA THR A 176 8.38 -16.75 16.60
C THR A 176 9.81 -16.25 16.54
N LEU A 177 10.18 -15.56 15.45
CA LEU A 177 11.50 -14.97 15.29
C LEU A 177 11.46 -13.73 14.39
N VAL A 178 12.21 -12.70 14.76
CA VAL A 178 12.53 -11.57 13.88
C VAL A 178 14.04 -11.41 13.81
N MET A 179 14.54 -11.25 12.58
CA MET A 179 15.93 -10.98 12.28
C MET A 179 16.03 -9.63 11.58
N HIS A 180 17.02 -8.83 11.97
CA HIS A 180 17.37 -7.57 11.31
C HIS A 180 18.88 -7.51 11.08
N LEU A 181 19.30 -7.28 9.83
CA LEU A 181 20.70 -7.26 9.41
C LEU A 181 21.49 -8.49 9.90
N GLY A 182 20.86 -9.67 9.81
CA GLY A 182 21.47 -10.94 10.22
C GLY A 182 21.50 -11.20 11.73
N ARG A 183 20.94 -10.30 12.55
CA ARG A 183 20.86 -10.45 14.01
C ARG A 183 19.44 -10.76 14.44
N ILE A 184 19.28 -11.76 15.30
CA ILE A 184 17.98 -12.05 15.92
C ILE A 184 17.68 -10.93 16.91
N THR A 185 16.58 -10.21 16.69
CA THR A 185 16.10 -9.11 17.55
C THR A 185 14.90 -9.49 18.39
N HIS A 186 14.20 -10.57 18.03
CA HIS A 186 13.06 -11.10 18.77
C HIS A 186 12.99 -12.63 18.65
N ILE A 187 12.63 -13.29 19.76
CA ILE A 187 12.26 -14.69 19.85
C ILE A 187 11.02 -14.77 20.73
N GLY A 188 9.98 -15.49 20.28
CA GLY A 188 8.68 -15.60 20.94
C GLY A 188 8.12 -17.00 20.88
#